data_AF-A0A7W8JI55-F1
#
_entry.id   AF-A0A7W8JI55-F1
#
_cell.length_a   1.000
_cell.length_b   1.000
_cell.length_c   1.000
_cell.angle_alpha   90.00
_cell.angle_beta   90.00
_cell.angle_gamma   90.00
#
_symmetry.space_group_name_H-M   'P 1'
#
loop_
_entity.id
_entity.type
_entity.pdbx_description
1 polymer ?
#
loop_
_entity_poly.entity_id
_entity_poly.type
_entity_poly.pdbx_seq_one_letter_code
_entity_poly.pdbx_strand_id
1 'polypeptide(L)' 'MGTLLQKTMKQKQFYIDHLNKRGETDVRLLHHWTVSELRRKYEQLRKEIKK' A
#
# COMPACT_ATOMS: atom_id res chain seq x y z
N MET A 1 16.82 2.30 -20.13
CA MET A 1 17.14 2.43 -18.69
C MET A 1 15.98 3.15 -17.99
N GLY A 2 14.98 2.42 -17.48
CA GLY A 2 13.76 3.03 -16.90
C GLY A 2 13.06 2.15 -15.84
N THR A 3 13.79 1.19 -15.26
CA THR A 3 13.22 0.07 -14.51
C THR A 3 12.98 0.36 -13.02
N LEU A 4 13.68 1.32 -12.41
CA LEU A 4 13.54 1.59 -10.98
C LEU A 4 12.23 2.32 -10.66
N LEU A 5 11.96 3.43 -11.35
CA LEU A 5 10.75 4.23 -11.15
C LEU A 5 9.47 3.43 -11.41
N GLN A 6 9.46 2.60 -12.46
CA GLN A 6 8.34 1.72 -12.76
C GLN A 6 8.12 0.63 -11.70
N LYS A 7 9.20 0.09 -11.12
CA LYS A 7 9.10 -0.86 -10.00
C LYS A 7 8.51 -0.19 -8.77
N THR A 8 8.95 1.01 -8.42
CA THR A 8 8.43 1.74 -7.26
C THR A 8 6.96 2.13 -7.43
N MET A 9 6.55 2.54 -8.62
CA MET A 9 5.14 2.83 -8.91
C MET A 9 4.26 1.58 -8.81
N LYS A 10 4.70 0.44 -9.36
CA LYS A 10 3.99 -0.84 -9.21
C LYS A 10 3.87 -1.26 -7.74
N GLN A 11 4.92 -1.06 -6.95
CA GLN A 11 4.94 -1.40 -5.54
C GLN A 11 3.98 -0.52 -4.73
N LYS A 12 3.92 0.80 -5.03
CA LYS A 12 2.92 1.71 -4.44
C LYS A 12 1.50 1.24 -4.77
N GLN A 13 1.23 0.98 -6.05
CA GLN A 13 -0.09 0.55 -6.52
C GLN A 13 -0.53 -0.76 -5.86
N PHE A 14 0.38 -1.72 -5.69
CA PHE A 14 0.10 -2.99 -5.01
C PHE A 14 -0.44 -2.77 -3.57
N TYR A 15 0.20 -1.90 -2.80
CA TYR A 15 -0.28 -1.63 -1.43
C TYR A 15 -1.61 -0.87 -1.41
N ILE A 16 -1.81 0.08 -2.32
CA ILE A 16 -3.08 0.81 -2.45
C ILE A 16 -4.21 -0.17 -2.77
N ASP A 17 -4.03 -1.04 -3.77
CA ASP A 17 -5.03 -2.06 -4.15
C ASP A 17 -5.35 -3.00 -2.98
N HIS A 18 -4.31 -3.47 -2.27
CA HIS A 18 -4.51 -4.38 -1.14
C HIS A 18 -5.22 -3.73 0.04
N LEU A 19 -4.91 -2.46 0.34
CA LEU A 19 -5.56 -1.71 1.43
C LEU A 19 -6.99 -1.31 1.06
N ASN A 20 -7.22 -0.91 -0.19
CA ASN A 20 -8.55 -0.60 -0.72
C ASN A 20 -9.45 -1.85 -0.73
N LYS A 21 -8.93 -3.02 -1.15
CA LYS A 21 -9.70 -4.28 -1.14
C LYS A 21 -10.21 -4.69 0.24
N ARG A 22 -9.52 -4.29 1.32
CA ARG A 22 -9.99 -4.55 2.68
C ARG A 22 -11.07 -3.57 3.16
N GLY A 23 -11.35 -2.51 2.41
CA GLY A 23 -12.31 -1.48 2.79
C GLY A 23 -11.91 -0.67 4.03
N GLU A 24 -10.69 -0.83 4.52
CA GLU A 24 -10.23 -0.20 5.77
C GLU A 24 -9.72 1.24 5.58
N THR A 25 -9.50 1.69 4.35
CA THR A 25 -8.97 3.04 4.11
C THR A 25 -9.47 3.57 2.76
N ASP A 26 -9.94 4.82 2.78
CA ASP A 26 -10.39 5.52 1.59
C ASP A 26 -9.27 5.62 0.54
N VAL A 27 -9.57 5.28 -0.71
CA VAL A 27 -8.62 5.30 -1.83
C VAL A 27 -7.98 6.68 -2.00
N ARG A 28 -8.73 7.76 -1.74
CA ARG A 28 -8.19 9.11 -1.82
C ARG A 28 -7.08 9.33 -0.80
N LEU A 29 -7.24 8.81 0.42
CA LEU A 29 -6.20 8.91 1.46
C LEU A 29 -4.97 8.06 1.11
N LEU A 30 -5.19 6.85 0.57
CA LEU A 30 -4.11 5.93 0.17
C LEU A 30 -3.22 6.51 -0.95
N HIS A 31 -3.77 7.31 -1.86
CA HIS A 31 -2.99 7.96 -2.93
C HIS A 31 -2.02 9.02 -2.39
N HIS A 32 -2.41 9.73 -1.32
CA HIS A 32 -1.57 10.74 -0.67
C HIS A 32 -0.44 10.14 0.17
N TRP A 33 -0.56 8.87 0.57
CA TRP A 33 0.45 8.19 1.37
C TRP A 33 1.70 7.83 0.57
N THR A 34 2.83 7.87 1.25
CA THR A 34 4.10 7.37 0.75
C THR A 34 4.12 5.83 0.76
N VAL A 35 5.03 5.22 -0.01
CA VAL A 35 5.20 3.76 -0.04
C VAL A 35 5.50 3.19 1.35
N SER A 36 6.25 3.93 2.18
CA SER A 36 6.59 3.53 3.54
C SER A 36 5.37 3.48 4.46
N GLU A 37 4.46 4.46 4.35
CA GLU A 37 3.22 4.49 5.13
C GLU A 37 2.27 3.37 4.72
N LEU A 38 2.09 3.17 3.40
CA LEU A 38 1.31 2.08 2.84
C LEU A 38 1.83 0.71 3.31
N ARG A 39 3.16 0.52 3.30
CA ARG A 39 3.80 -0.69 3.81
C ARG A 39 3.57 -0.88 5.31
N ARG A 40 3.73 0.16 6.12
CA ARG A 40 3.53 0.11 7.58
C ARG A 40 2.10 -0.30 7.92
N LYS A 41 1.11 0.30 7.24
CA LYS A 41 -0.30 -0.06 7.42
C LYS A 41 -0.57 -1.50 6.99
N TYR A 42 -0.05 -1.91 5.84
CA TYR A 42 -0.15 -3.30 5.38
C TYR A 42 0.43 -4.30 6.40
N GLU A 43 1.60 -4.02 6.98
CA GLU A 43 2.21 -4.88 8.00
C GLU A 43 1.42 -4.91 9.32
N GLN A 44 0.85 -3.77 9.76
CA GLN A 44 -0.06 -3.73 10.92
C GLN A 44 -1.28 -4.63 10.68
N LEU A 45 -1.94 -4.46 9.54
CA LEU A 45 -3.14 -5.22 9.19
C LEU A 45 -2.87 -6.71 8.98
N ARG A 46 -1.65 -7.07 8.55
CA ARG A 46 -1.22 -8.46 8.48
C ARG A 46 -0.99 -9.06 9.86
N LYS A 47 -0.52 -8.27 10.83
CA LYS A 47 -0.35 -8.70 12.22
C LYS A 47 -1.69 -8.84 12.94
N GLU A 48 -2.63 -7.94 12.70
CA GLU A 48 -3.97 -8.00 13.30
C GLU A 48 -4.74 -9.25 12.87
N ILE A 49 -4.66 -9.66 11.59
CA ILE A 49 -5.30 -10.91 11.12
C ILE A 49 -4.68 -12.17 11.73
N LYS A 50 -3.44 -12.11 12.21
CA LYS A 50 -2.75 -13.27 12.81
C LYS A 50 -3.03 -13.43 14.31
N LYS A 51 -3.81 -12.54 14.92
CA LYS A 51 -4.17 -12.56 16.33
C LYS A 51 -5.58 -13.11 16.51
#